data_AF-A0A1U9JNZ6-F1
#
_entry.id   AF-A0A1U9JNZ6-F1
#
_cell.length_a   1.000
_cell.length_b   1.000
_cell.length_c   1.000
_cell.angle_alpha   90.00
_cell.angle_beta   90.00
_cell.angle_gamma   90.00
#
_symmetry.space_group_name_H-M   'P 1'
#
loop_
_entity.id
_entity.type
_entity.pdbx_description
1 polymer ?
#
loop_
_entity_poly.entity_id
_entity_poly.type
_entity_poly.pdbx_seq_one_letter_code
_entity_poly.pdbx_strand_id
1 'polypeptide(L)'
;MQRIALAAVLSIASLSAFAGQSCTDAPKNTWMTKEQITTQVKGMGYTIKKLDVEDNCYEVKGLDKDGKKVEAYFNPVDGKLVKTK
;
A
#
# COMPACT_ATOMS: atom_id res chain seq x y z
N MET A 1 15.54 27.41 -52.85
CA MET A 1 16.41 26.75 -51.86
C MET A 1 16.09 27.30 -50.49
N GLN A 2 15.42 26.54 -49.63
CA GLN A 2 15.48 26.78 -48.19
C GLN A 2 15.28 25.45 -47.48
N ARG A 3 16.42 24.89 -47.06
CA ARG A 3 16.49 23.81 -46.07
C ARG A 3 16.03 24.41 -44.75
N ILE A 4 15.24 23.69 -43.96
CA ILE A 4 15.48 23.45 -42.53
C ILE A 4 14.59 22.26 -42.14
N ALA A 5 15.24 21.31 -41.51
CA ALA A 5 14.71 20.04 -41.06
C ALA A 5 14.16 20.14 -39.63
N LEU A 6 13.55 19.03 -39.19
CA LEU A 6 13.31 18.61 -37.80
C LEU A 6 12.29 19.41 -36.96
N ALA A 7 11.22 18.72 -36.54
CA ALA A 7 11.22 18.08 -35.22
C ALA A 7 9.96 17.22 -35.06
N ALA A 8 10.11 15.89 -35.14
CA ALA A 8 9.10 14.98 -34.64
C ALA A 8 9.18 15.00 -33.10
N VAL A 9 8.25 15.68 -32.45
CA VAL A 9 8.10 15.64 -31.00
C VAL A 9 7.41 14.32 -30.66
N LEU A 10 8.22 13.27 -30.51
CA LEU A 10 7.80 12.04 -29.84
C LEU A 10 7.75 12.34 -28.34
N SER A 11 6.59 12.80 -27.88
CA SER A 11 6.24 12.87 -26.47
C SER A 11 6.16 11.44 -25.94
N ILE A 12 7.28 10.92 -25.46
CA ILE A 12 7.30 9.70 -24.64
C ILE A 12 6.62 10.08 -23.34
N ALA A 13 5.31 9.88 -23.26
CA ALA A 13 4.61 9.83 -21.99
C ALA A 13 5.22 8.67 -21.22
N SER A 14 6.05 8.99 -20.23
CA SER A 14 6.61 8.05 -19.28
C SER A 14 5.47 7.27 -18.63
N LEU A 15 5.27 6.03 -19.08
CA LEU A 15 4.46 5.05 -18.37
C LEU A 15 5.15 4.79 -17.04
N SER A 16 4.64 5.39 -15.97
CA SER A 16 5.02 5.04 -14.60
C SER A 16 4.63 3.59 -14.36
N ALA A 17 5.57 2.67 -14.60
CA ALA A 17 5.44 1.28 -14.19
C ALA A 17 5.48 1.26 -12.66
N PHE A 18 4.32 1.27 -12.01
CA PHE A 18 4.20 1.08 -10.56
C PHE A 18 4.56 -0.36 -10.20
N ALA A 19 5.85 -0.60 -9.97
CA ALA A 19 6.34 -1.83 -9.36
C ALA A 19 5.99 -1.80 -7.87
N GLY A 20 4.96 -2.56 -7.47
CA GLY A 20 4.52 -2.71 -6.08
C GLY A 20 3.78 -1.48 -5.55
N GLN A 21 2.45 -1.55 -5.43
CA GLN A 21 1.68 -0.47 -4.83
C GLN A 21 1.99 -0.40 -3.33
N SER A 22 2.91 0.49 -2.95
CA SER A 22 3.14 0.88 -1.56
C SER A 22 1.85 1.44 -0.94
N CYS A 23 1.59 1.19 0.34
CA CYS A 23 0.34 1.67 0.96
C CYS A 23 0.29 3.19 1.07
N THR A 24 1.42 3.85 1.30
CA THR A 24 1.49 5.30 1.50
C THR A 24 2.92 5.82 1.36
N ASP A 25 3.05 7.08 0.94
CA ASP A 25 4.29 7.87 1.01
C ASP A 25 4.31 8.80 2.24
N ALA A 26 3.26 8.74 3.08
CA ALA A 26 3.15 9.62 4.24
C ALA A 26 4.28 9.37 5.25
N PRO A 27 4.82 10.43 5.88
CA PRO A 27 5.87 10.30 6.89
C PRO A 27 5.44 9.40 8.06
N LYS A 28 6.36 8.57 8.59
CA LYS A 28 6.05 7.58 9.66
C LYS A 28 5.48 8.19 10.95
N ASN A 29 5.74 9.47 11.23
CA ASN A 29 5.15 10.16 12.39
C ASN A 29 3.65 10.47 12.23
N THR A 30 3.10 10.32 11.01
CA THR A 30 1.67 10.43 10.74
C THR A 30 0.94 9.10 10.83
N TRP A 31 1.68 8.01 11.03
CA TRP A 31 1.11 6.67 11.07
C TRP A 31 0.47 6.40 12.43
N MET A 32 -0.58 5.58 12.40
CA MET A 32 -1.17 4.99 13.59
C MET A 32 -0.11 4.18 14.34
N THR A 33 -0.18 4.16 15.67
CA THR A 33 0.66 3.26 16.46
C THR A 33 0.27 1.81 16.23
N LYS A 34 1.14 0.88 16.64
CA LYS A 34 0.85 -0.56 16.57
C LYS A 34 -0.43 -0.94 17.33
N GLU A 35 -0.69 -0.28 18.45
CA GLU A 35 -1.88 -0.49 19.28
C GLU A 35 -3.14 0.02 18.58
N GLN A 36 -3.07 1.20 17.94
CA GLN A 36 -4.19 1.78 17.20
C GLN A 36 -4.59 0.89 16.02
N ILE A 37 -3.62 0.48 15.18
CA ILE A 37 -3.93 -0.40 14.04
C ILE A 37 -4.39 -1.78 14.50
N THR A 38 -3.81 -2.33 15.58
CA THR A 38 -4.23 -3.61 16.15
C THR A 38 -5.69 -3.57 16.59
N THR A 39 -6.08 -2.49 17.27
CA THR A 39 -7.45 -2.29 17.77
C THR A 39 -8.43 -2.19 16.60
N GLN A 40 -8.10 -1.37 15.60
CA GLN A 40 -8.94 -1.18 14.41
C GLN A 40 -9.10 -2.49 13.62
N VAL A 41 -8.00 -3.22 13.36
CA VAL A 41 -8.01 -4.47 12.60
C VAL A 41 -8.78 -5.57 13.33
N LYS A 42 -8.64 -5.69 14.65
CA LYS A 42 -9.49 -6.58 15.45
C LYS A 42 -10.96 -6.19 15.39
N GLY A 43 -11.26 -4.89 15.42
CA GLY A 43 -12.62 -4.36 15.24
C GLY A 43 -13.24 -4.71 13.88
N MET A 44 -12.42 -4.93 12.85
CA MET A 44 -12.85 -5.40 11.53
C MET A 44 -13.06 -6.93 11.47
N GLY A 45 -12.89 -7.65 12.58
CA GLY A 45 -13.09 -9.11 12.68
C GLY A 45 -11.86 -9.95 12.41
N TYR A 46 -10.68 -9.34 12.26
CA TYR A 46 -9.43 -10.08 12.05
C TYR A 46 -8.81 -10.54 13.38
N THR A 47 -8.23 -11.73 13.37
CA THR A 47 -7.35 -12.20 14.45
C THR A 47 -5.91 -11.93 14.07
N ILE A 48 -5.21 -11.09 14.83
CA ILE A 48 -3.79 -10.77 14.56
C ILE A 48 -2.90 -11.80 15.25
N LYS A 49 -2.09 -12.53 14.47
CA LYS A 49 -1.03 -13.41 15.00
C LYS A 49 0.34 -12.75 14.89
N LYS A 50 0.56 -11.95 13.85
CA LYS A 50 1.77 -11.17 13.65
C LYS A 50 1.42 -9.83 13.00
N LEU A 51 2.12 -8.78 13.41
CA LEU A 51 2.03 -7.45 12.84
C LEU A 51 3.44 -7.00 12.42
N ASP A 52 3.65 -6.87 11.12
CA ASP A 52 4.89 -6.42 10.50
C ASP A 52 4.67 -5.09 9.76
N VAL A 53 5.76 -4.52 9.23
CA VAL A 53 5.71 -3.36 8.33
C VAL A 53 6.45 -3.74 7.05
N GLU A 54 5.73 -3.77 5.93
CA GLU A 54 6.23 -4.16 4.61
C GLU A 54 5.63 -3.20 3.56
N ASP A 55 6.43 -2.71 2.60
CA ASP A 55 5.98 -1.80 1.53
C ASP A 55 5.19 -0.55 2.02
N ASN A 56 5.60 0.01 3.15
CA ASN A 56 4.92 1.09 3.88
C ASN A 56 3.49 0.77 4.33
N CYS A 57 3.15 -0.51 4.46
CA CYS A 57 1.90 -1.00 5.02
C CYS A 57 2.12 -1.56 6.43
N TYR A 58 1.06 -1.64 7.22
CA TYR A 58 0.98 -2.62 8.30
C TYR A 58 0.55 -3.97 7.72
N GLU A 59 1.41 -4.97 7.79
CA GLU A 59 1.09 -6.33 7.38
C GLU A 59 0.60 -7.14 8.59
N VAL A 60 -0.61 -7.66 8.50
CA VAL A 60 -1.24 -8.50 9.51
C VAL A 60 -1.32 -9.92 8.99
N LYS A 61 -0.56 -10.83 9.62
CA LYS A 61 -0.71 -12.27 9.40
C LYS A 61 -1.61 -12.84 10.48
N GLY A 62 -2.63 -13.60 10.09
CA GLY A 62 -3.71 -13.88 11.03
C GLY A 62 -4.83 -14.76 10.50
N LEU A 63 -6.02 -14.53 11.04
CA LEU A 63 -7.28 -15.04 10.49
C LEU A 63 -8.16 -13.87 10.07
N ASP A 64 -8.86 -14.00 8.95
CA ASP A 64 -9.93 -13.07 8.56
C ASP A 64 -11.21 -13.30 9.39
N LYS A 65 -12.25 -12.50 9.08
CA LYS A 65 -13.56 -12.59 9.73
C LYS A 65 -14.27 -13.95 9.54
N ASP A 66 -13.87 -14.73 8.54
CA ASP A 66 -14.43 -16.05 8.24
C ASP A 66 -13.56 -17.18 8.83
N GLY A 67 -12.53 -16.82 9.61
CA GLY A 67 -11.61 -17.76 10.24
C GLY A 67 -10.54 -18.34 9.30
N LYS A 68 -10.36 -17.78 8.10
CA LYS A 68 -9.36 -18.24 7.13
C LYS A 68 -8.03 -17.54 7.34
N LYS A 69 -6.92 -18.27 7.12
CA LYS A 69 -5.58 -17.67 7.19
C LYS A 69 -5.44 -16.59 6.11
N VAL A 70 -4.87 -15.45 6.50
CA VAL A 70 -4.70 -14.30 5.60
C VAL A 70 -3.43 -13.53 5.96
N GLU A 71 -2.82 -12.92 4.94
CA GLU A 71 -1.88 -11.80 5.10
C GLU A 71 -2.55 -10.53 4.58
N ALA A 72 -2.96 -9.65 5.48
CA ALA A 72 -3.72 -8.44 5.16
C ALA A 72 -2.85 -7.18 5.35
N TYR A 73 -2.77 -6.36 4.32
CA TYR A 73 -1.98 -5.14 4.26
C TYR A 73 -2.88 -3.93 4.48
N PHE A 74 -2.61 -3.16 5.52
CA PHE A 74 -3.39 -1.97 5.88
C PHE A 74 -2.58 -0.69 5.70
N ASN A 75 -3.22 0.35 5.18
CA ASN A 75 -2.63 1.67 5.10
C ASN A 75 -2.42 2.21 6.53
N PRO A 76 -1.20 2.63 6.90
CA PRO A 76 -0.90 3.02 8.27
C PRO A 76 -1.45 4.40 8.67
N VAL A 77 -1.98 5.19 7.73
CA VAL A 77 -2.56 6.53 8.01
C VAL A 77 -4.04 6.43 8.39
N ASP A 78 -4.81 5.60 7.70
CA ASP A 78 -6.27 5.50 7.89
C ASP A 78 -6.76 4.10 8.28
N GLY A 79 -5.86 3.12 8.34
CA GLY A 79 -6.14 1.73 8.69
C GLY A 79 -7.01 1.00 7.66
N LYS A 80 -7.14 1.51 6.43
CA LYS A 80 -7.89 0.83 5.37
C LYS A 80 -7.14 -0.38 4.84
N LEU A 81 -7.88 -1.45 4.55
CA LEU A 81 -7.35 -2.62 3.86
C LEU A 81 -6.97 -2.24 2.43
N VAL A 82 -5.72 -2.50 2.06
CA VAL A 82 -5.18 -2.25 0.72
C VAL A 82 -5.12 -3.53 -0.10
N LYS A 83 -4.70 -4.64 0.52
CA LYS A 83 -4.54 -5.94 -0.15
C LYS A 83 -4.63 -7.09 0.84
N THR A 84 -5.09 -8.24 0.39
CA THR A 84 -4.93 -9.52 1.10
C THR A 84 -4.18 -10.53 0.22
N LYS A 85 -3.44 -11.44 0.84
CA LYS A 85 -2.90 -12.66 0.24
C LYS A 85 -3.45 -13.89 0.96
#